data_AF-A0AAX4HUN4-F1
#
_entry.id   AF-A0AAX4HUN4-F1
#
_cell.length_a   1.000
_cell.length_b   1.000
_cell.length_c   1.000
_cell.angle_alpha   90.00
_cell.angle_beta   90.00
_cell.angle_gamma   90.00
#
_symmetry.space_group_name_H-M   'P 1'
#
loop_
_entity.id
_entity.type
_entity.pdbx_description
1 polymer ?
#
loop_
_entity_poly.entity_id
_entity_poly.type
_entity_poly.pdbx_seq_one_letter_code
_entity_poly.pdbx_strand_id
1 'polypeptide(L)'
;MKLIVLTLVFLLWSVARADETVVAEVRAGFWRTEATPMFEINRDQGRAWVTIKAWDASQARRDRYYSYYRQLVPGLTFDKESSTIVYEKDGAITTCAKVESRGRSIFRWDYIQPTNCELKLKKVMRDYDDGFEIRRIEMMQVLLNVL
;
A
#
# COMPACT_ATOMS: atom_id res chain seq x y z
N MET A 1 -20.13 7.66 60.04
CA MET A 1 -18.97 7.11 59.28
C MET A 1 -19.47 5.95 58.45
N LYS A 2 -18.99 5.79 57.21
CA LYS A 2 -19.48 4.93 56.08
C LYS A 2 -20.20 5.80 55.03
N LEU A 3 -19.87 5.78 53.75
CA LEU A 3 -18.94 4.96 52.97
C LEU A 3 -18.53 5.86 51.78
N ILE A 4 -17.24 5.98 51.50
CA ILE A 4 -16.74 6.66 50.29
C ILE A 4 -16.95 5.70 49.13
N VAL A 5 -17.82 6.05 48.19
CA VAL A 5 -17.97 5.35 46.91
C VAL A 5 -16.82 5.80 46.01
N LEU A 6 -15.83 4.94 45.84
CA LEU A 6 -14.71 5.17 44.93
C LEU A 6 -15.12 4.71 43.51
N THR A 7 -15.54 5.65 42.67
CA THR A 7 -15.86 5.38 41.27
C THR A 7 -14.55 5.24 40.49
N LEU A 8 -14.16 3.99 40.21
CA LEU A 8 -12.98 3.68 39.40
C LEU A 8 -13.36 3.84 37.91
N VAL A 9 -13.07 5.01 37.34
CA VAL A 9 -13.24 5.26 35.90
C VAL A 9 -12.06 4.64 35.16
N PHE A 10 -12.23 3.42 34.66
CA PHE A 10 -11.31 2.80 33.70
C PHE A 10 -11.50 3.48 32.33
N LEU A 11 -10.69 4.51 32.07
CA LEU A 11 -10.49 5.05 30.72
C LEU A 11 -9.70 4.00 29.91
N LEU A 12 -10.42 3.14 29.20
CA LEU A 12 -9.85 2.30 28.15
C LEU A 12 -9.39 3.20 27.00
N TRP A 13 -8.12 3.59 27.02
CA TRP A 13 -7.47 4.16 25.86
C TRP A 13 -7.22 3.04 24.86
N SER A 14 -8.14 2.89 23.91
CA SER A 14 -7.91 2.10 22.71
C SER A 14 -6.76 2.76 21.95
N VAL A 15 -5.55 2.23 22.13
CA VAL A 15 -4.43 2.59 21.26
C VAL A 15 -4.76 1.97 19.90
N ALA A 16 -5.28 2.76 18.97
CA ALA A 16 -5.39 2.38 17.57
C ALA A 16 -3.97 2.06 17.09
N ARG A 17 -3.64 0.77 17.01
CA ARG A 17 -2.40 0.32 16.38
C ARG A 17 -2.69 0.31 14.90
N ALA A 18 -2.01 1.19 14.17
CA ALA A 18 -1.93 1.09 12.73
C ALA A 18 -1.36 -0.29 12.38
N ASP A 19 -2.16 -1.10 11.70
CA ASP A 19 -1.75 -2.43 11.24
C ASP A 19 -0.94 -2.26 9.95
N GLU A 20 0.37 -2.55 10.01
CA GLU A 20 1.27 -2.45 8.86
C GLU A 20 1.40 -3.83 8.19
N THR A 21 1.00 -3.93 6.92
CA THR A 21 1.16 -5.14 6.12
C THR A 21 2.20 -4.91 5.02
N VAL A 22 3.19 -5.79 4.90
CA VAL A 22 4.10 -5.78 3.74
C VAL A 22 3.34 -6.32 2.54
N VAL A 23 3.09 -5.46 1.55
CA VAL A 23 2.32 -5.82 0.35
C VAL A 23 3.18 -6.10 -0.86
N ALA A 24 4.42 -5.61 -0.87
CA ALA A 24 5.42 -5.91 -1.90
C ALA A 24 6.83 -5.86 -1.30
N GLU A 25 7.75 -6.65 -1.84
CA GLU A 25 9.19 -6.53 -1.56
C GLU A 25 9.98 -6.68 -2.87
N VAL A 26 10.87 -5.73 -3.14
CA VAL A 26 11.65 -5.66 -4.38
C VAL A 26 13.10 -5.29 -4.08
N ARG A 27 14.05 -5.79 -4.86
CA ARG A 27 15.47 -5.48 -4.66
C ARG A 27 15.75 -4.00 -4.96
N ALA A 28 16.33 -3.28 -4.01
CA ALA A 28 16.54 -1.83 -4.12
C ALA A 28 17.52 -1.46 -5.24
N GLY A 29 18.37 -2.39 -5.71
CA GLY A 29 19.29 -2.15 -6.83
C GLY A 29 18.63 -1.70 -8.13
N PHE A 30 17.36 -2.02 -8.36
CA PHE A 30 16.58 -1.51 -9.51
C PHE A 30 16.01 -0.09 -9.27
N TRP A 31 16.08 0.44 -8.05
CA TRP A 31 15.28 1.56 -7.55
C TRP A 31 16.21 2.58 -6.91
N ARG A 32 16.97 3.31 -7.73
CA ARG A 32 18.10 4.07 -7.19
C ARG A 32 17.71 5.19 -6.23
N THR A 33 16.49 5.75 -6.30
CA THR A 33 16.11 6.85 -5.39
C THR A 33 14.63 7.21 -5.37
N GLU A 34 13.87 6.96 -6.44
CA GLU A 34 12.49 7.46 -6.57
C GLU A 34 11.54 6.32 -6.88
N ALA A 35 10.75 5.93 -5.89
CA ALA A 35 9.67 5.00 -6.03
C ALA A 35 8.39 5.59 -5.45
N THR A 36 7.28 5.39 -6.13
CA THR A 36 5.98 5.91 -5.72
C THR A 36 4.98 4.77 -5.78
N PRO A 37 4.57 4.20 -4.63
CA PRO A 37 3.48 3.26 -4.59
C PRO A 37 2.15 4.00 -4.76
N MET A 38 1.22 3.41 -5.51
CA MET A 38 -0.12 3.94 -5.71
C MET A 38 -1.11 2.81 -5.88
N PHE A 39 -2.36 3.05 -5.49
CA PHE A 39 -3.45 2.13 -5.82
C PHE A 39 -3.82 2.26 -7.30
N GLU A 40 -4.15 1.12 -7.92
CA GLU A 40 -4.75 1.04 -9.24
C GLU A 40 -5.91 0.05 -9.22
N ILE A 41 -6.80 0.15 -10.22
CA ILE A 41 -8.00 -0.68 -10.31
C ILE A 41 -8.23 -1.23 -11.72
N ASN A 42 -9.03 -2.30 -11.78
CA ASN A 42 -9.77 -2.71 -12.95
C ASN A 42 -11.26 -2.77 -12.60
N ARG A 43 -12.02 -1.79 -13.12
CA ARG A 43 -13.46 -1.65 -12.86
C ARG A 43 -14.26 -2.86 -13.34
N ASP A 44 -13.94 -3.39 -14.52
CA ASP A 44 -14.68 -4.50 -15.14
C ASP A 44 -14.54 -5.79 -14.33
N GLN A 45 -13.38 -5.99 -13.72
CA GLN A 45 -13.07 -7.18 -12.93
C GLN A 45 -13.28 -7.01 -11.43
N GLY A 46 -13.55 -5.79 -10.93
CA GLY A 46 -13.67 -5.53 -9.48
C GLY A 46 -12.34 -5.71 -8.75
N ARG A 47 -11.22 -5.50 -9.43
CA ARG A 47 -9.88 -5.75 -8.89
C ARG A 47 -9.19 -4.45 -8.51
N ALA A 48 -8.42 -4.50 -7.44
CA ALA A 48 -7.48 -3.45 -7.05
C ALA A 48 -6.10 -4.06 -6.79
N TRP A 49 -5.06 -3.27 -6.98
CA TRP A 49 -3.68 -3.66 -6.69
C TRP A 49 -2.85 -2.44 -6.34
N VAL A 50 -1.61 -2.68 -5.91
CA VAL A 50 -0.62 -1.63 -5.73
C VAL A 50 0.32 -1.65 -6.92
N THR A 51 0.41 -0.52 -7.63
CA THR A 51 1.46 -0.28 -8.61
C THR A 51 2.57 0.51 -7.96
N ILE A 52 3.80 0.18 -8.31
CA ILE A 52 4.96 0.90 -7.86
C ILE A 52 5.68 1.45 -9.08
N LYS A 53 5.69 2.77 -9.19
CA LYS A 53 6.41 3.49 -10.24
C LYS A 53 7.82 3.78 -9.75
N ALA A 54 8.83 3.18 -10.37
CA ALA A 54 10.23 3.34 -9.97
C ALA A 54 11.09 3.80 -11.14
N TRP A 55 12.07 4.66 -10.84
CA TRP A 55 13.05 5.09 -11.85
C TRP A 55 13.99 3.94 -12.23
N ASP A 56 14.05 3.62 -13.52
CA ASP A 56 14.89 2.55 -14.05
C ASP A 56 16.22 3.12 -14.57
N ALA A 57 17.26 2.98 -13.77
CA ALA A 57 18.60 3.43 -14.12
C ALA A 57 19.35 2.50 -15.08
N SER A 58 18.80 1.31 -15.39
CA SER A 58 19.43 0.34 -16.31
C SER A 58 19.20 0.70 -17.79
N GLN A 59 18.17 1.51 -18.08
CA GLN A 59 17.87 2.03 -19.41
C GLN A 59 18.78 3.26 -19.70
N ALA A 60 20.07 3.00 -19.94
CA ALA A 60 21.13 4.00 -20.08
C ALA A 60 21.08 4.87 -21.37
N ARG A 61 19.90 5.28 -21.83
CA ARG A 61 19.72 6.14 -23.01
C ARG A 61 18.86 7.36 -22.68
N ARG A 62 19.48 8.43 -22.17
CA ARG A 62 19.09 9.86 -22.10
C ARG A 62 17.64 10.27 -21.71
N ASP A 63 16.68 9.36 -21.68
CA ASP A 63 15.28 9.58 -21.38
C ASP A 63 14.96 8.91 -20.03
N ARG A 64 14.31 9.64 -19.13
CA ARG A 64 13.93 9.11 -17.81
C ARG A 64 12.85 8.04 -18.01
N TYR A 65 13.25 6.77 -18.00
CA TYR A 65 12.32 5.66 -18.07
C TYR A 65 11.86 5.27 -16.66
N TYR A 66 10.54 5.11 -16.50
CA TYR A 66 9.95 4.57 -15.28
C TYR A 66 9.49 3.15 -15.56
N SER A 67 9.81 2.24 -14.66
CA SER A 67 9.27 0.88 -14.64
C SER A 67 8.09 0.82 -13.68
N TYR A 68 7.04 0.12 -14.09
CA TYR A 68 5.80 -0.04 -13.32
C TYR A 68 5.67 -1.48 -12.86
N TYR A 69 5.71 -1.68 -11.54
CA TYR A 69 5.62 -3.01 -10.93
C TYR A 69 4.25 -3.15 -10.29
N ARG A 70 3.41 -4.03 -10.84
CA ARG A 70 2.07 -4.31 -10.30
C ARG A 70 2.13 -5.46 -9.31
N GLN A 71 1.59 -5.25 -8.13
CA GLN A 71 1.55 -6.24 -7.06
C GLN A 71 0.12 -6.44 -6.57
N LEU A 72 -0.37 -7.67 -6.74
CA LEU A 72 -1.63 -8.08 -6.12
C LEU A 72 -1.45 -8.13 -4.61
N VAL A 73 -2.43 -7.56 -3.90
CA VAL A 73 -2.47 -7.52 -2.44
C VAL A 73 -3.66 -8.37 -2.00
N PRO A 74 -3.43 -9.47 -1.25
CA PRO A 74 -4.52 -10.27 -0.71
C PRO A 74 -5.49 -9.40 0.10
N GLY A 75 -6.80 -9.57 -0.11
CA GLY A 75 -7.82 -8.78 0.57
C GLY A 75 -8.07 -7.39 -0.02
N LEU A 76 -7.23 -6.88 -0.92
CA LEU A 76 -7.45 -5.61 -1.61
C LEU A 76 -8.31 -5.80 -2.86
N THR A 77 -9.48 -5.18 -2.90
CA THR A 77 -10.42 -5.29 -4.03
C THR A 77 -11.03 -3.94 -4.39
N PHE A 78 -11.66 -3.86 -5.57
CA PHE A 78 -12.45 -2.70 -5.97
C PHE A 78 -13.93 -3.06 -5.89
N ASP A 79 -14.63 -2.47 -4.93
CA ASP A 79 -16.08 -2.57 -4.82
C ASP A 79 -16.73 -1.64 -5.86
N LYS A 80 -17.42 -2.25 -6.82
CA LYS A 80 -18.06 -1.56 -7.94
C LYS A 80 -19.30 -0.78 -7.51
N GLU A 81 -20.01 -1.25 -6.48
CA GLU A 81 -21.26 -0.63 -6.04
C GLU A 81 -20.98 0.69 -5.34
N SER A 82 -20.03 0.69 -4.41
CA SER A 82 -19.60 1.91 -3.70
C SER A 82 -18.56 2.73 -4.46
N SER A 83 -17.98 2.20 -5.54
CA SER A 83 -16.83 2.78 -6.26
C SER A 83 -15.66 3.09 -5.31
N THR A 84 -15.31 2.10 -4.48
CA THR A 84 -14.21 2.23 -3.52
C THR A 84 -13.20 1.10 -3.62
N ILE A 85 -11.97 1.37 -3.22
CA ILE A 85 -10.97 0.34 -2.96
C ILE A 85 -11.10 -0.07 -1.50
N VAL A 86 -11.36 -1.34 -1.26
CA VAL A 86 -11.53 -1.91 0.07
C VAL A 86 -10.41 -2.90 0.35
N TYR A 87 -9.99 -2.97 1.61
CA TYR A 87 -9.04 -3.94 2.11
C TYR A 87 -9.68 -4.75 3.21
N GLU A 88 -9.76 -6.06 3.01
CA GLU A 88 -10.24 -7.01 4.00
C GLU A 88 -9.08 -7.78 4.61
N LYS A 89 -8.97 -7.73 5.94
CA LYS A 89 -7.99 -8.51 6.69
C LYS A 89 -8.61 -8.92 8.02
N ASP A 90 -8.44 -10.19 8.38
CA ASP A 90 -8.94 -10.77 9.64
C ASP A 90 -10.43 -10.49 9.91
N GLY A 91 -11.24 -10.45 8.85
CA GLY A 91 -12.69 -10.20 8.89
C GLY A 91 -13.08 -8.72 9.04
N ALA A 92 -12.12 -7.80 9.14
CA ALA A 92 -12.36 -6.36 9.13
C ALA A 92 -12.22 -5.81 7.70
N ILE A 93 -13.16 -4.96 7.29
CA ILE A 93 -13.15 -4.29 5.99
C ILE A 93 -12.86 -2.80 6.18
N THR A 94 -11.85 -2.30 5.48
CA THR A 94 -11.45 -0.90 5.49
C THR A 94 -11.53 -0.30 4.09
N THR A 95 -12.20 0.84 3.95
CA THR A 95 -12.15 1.64 2.72
C THR A 95 -10.81 2.38 2.64
N CYS A 96 -9.95 1.96 1.70
CA CYS A 96 -8.63 2.53 1.47
C CYS A 96 -8.62 3.72 0.52
N ALA A 97 -9.54 3.77 -0.45
CA ALA A 97 -9.66 4.90 -1.35
C ALA A 97 -11.06 5.01 -1.96
N LYS A 98 -11.45 6.23 -2.34
CA LYS A 98 -12.61 6.49 -3.20
C LYS A 98 -12.16 6.65 -4.64
N VAL A 99 -12.96 6.15 -5.59
CA VAL A 99 -12.64 6.22 -7.02
C VAL A 99 -13.70 7.02 -7.77
N GLU A 100 -13.30 8.17 -8.30
CA GLU A 100 -14.15 9.01 -9.14
C GLU A 100 -13.73 8.91 -10.59
N SER A 101 -14.69 8.82 -11.52
CA SER A 101 -14.37 9.01 -12.94
C SER A 101 -14.37 10.50 -13.26
N ARG A 102 -13.25 11.02 -13.77
CA ARG A 102 -13.09 12.42 -14.19
C ARG A 102 -12.81 12.50 -15.69
N GLY A 103 -13.06 13.67 -16.27
CA GLY A 103 -12.94 13.91 -17.70
C GLY A 103 -14.26 13.72 -18.47
N ARG A 104 -14.19 13.78 -19.81
CA ARG A 104 -15.36 13.72 -20.70
C ARG A 104 -15.14 12.73 -21.83
N SER A 105 -16.18 11.99 -22.19
CA SER A 105 -16.20 11.04 -23.32
C SER A 105 -14.99 10.08 -23.26
N ILE A 106 -14.21 9.99 -24.34
CA ILE A 106 -13.04 9.12 -24.49
C ILE A 106 -11.84 9.50 -23.61
N PHE A 107 -11.83 10.69 -23.00
CA PHE A 107 -10.76 11.15 -22.10
C PHE A 107 -11.12 10.96 -20.63
N ARG A 108 -11.98 9.98 -20.32
CA ARG A 108 -12.29 9.60 -18.94
C ARG A 108 -11.11 8.87 -18.31
N TRP A 109 -10.81 9.21 -17.06
CA TRP A 109 -9.75 8.58 -16.27
C TRP A 109 -10.20 8.45 -14.81
N ASP A 110 -9.55 7.56 -14.06
CA ASP A 110 -9.88 7.27 -12.67
C ASP A 110 -9.07 8.12 -11.69
N TYR A 111 -9.77 8.92 -10.90
CA TYR A 111 -9.21 9.64 -9.77
C TYR A 111 -9.37 8.83 -8.51
N ILE A 112 -8.24 8.36 -7.98
CA ILE A 112 -8.20 7.57 -6.76
C ILE A 112 -7.76 8.49 -5.61
N GLN A 113 -8.65 8.72 -4.66
CA GLN A 113 -8.41 9.53 -3.47
C GLN A 113 -8.24 8.62 -2.24
N PRO A 114 -7.02 8.49 -1.68
CA PRO A 114 -6.80 7.71 -0.46
C PRO A 114 -7.62 8.22 0.72
N THR A 115 -8.04 7.31 1.60
CA THR A 115 -8.83 7.60 2.80
C THR A 115 -8.16 7.05 4.06
N ASN A 116 -8.44 5.80 4.42
CA ASN A 116 -8.02 5.21 5.70
C ASN A 116 -6.83 4.26 5.55
N CYS A 117 -6.16 4.31 4.39
CA CYS A 117 -4.99 3.49 4.13
C CYS A 117 -3.87 4.35 3.54
N GLU A 118 -2.65 4.09 4.00
CA GLU A 118 -1.45 4.77 3.54
C GLU A 118 -0.47 3.74 2.96
N LEU A 119 0.09 4.03 1.78
CA LEU A 119 1.16 3.23 1.19
C LEU A 119 2.51 3.87 1.55
N LYS A 120 3.38 3.12 2.22
CA LYS A 120 4.73 3.57 2.60
C LYS A 120 5.81 2.73 1.97
N LEU A 121 6.98 3.32 1.80
CA LEU A 121 8.18 2.61 1.42
C LEU A 121 9.10 2.45 2.63
N LYS A 122 9.64 1.25 2.81
CA LYS A 122 10.62 0.95 3.86
C LYS A 122 11.81 0.21 3.25
N LYS A 123 13.01 0.70 3.51
CA LYS A 123 14.25 -0.01 3.19
C LYS A 123 14.54 -1.02 4.28
N VAL A 124 14.85 -2.26 3.89
CA VAL A 124 15.25 -3.33 4.80
C VAL A 124 16.46 -4.06 4.24
N MET A 125 17.35 -4.51 5.11
CA MET A 125 18.44 -5.39 4.71
C MET A 125 17.98 -6.85 4.80
N ARG A 126 18.23 -7.63 3.76
CA ARG A 126 17.94 -9.07 3.71
C ARG A 126 19.18 -9.85 3.31
N ASP A 127 19.32 -11.03 3.87
CA ASP A 127 20.28 -12.00 3.37
C ASP A 127 19.68 -12.64 2.10
N TYR A 128 20.45 -12.65 1.02
CA TYR A 128 20.06 -13.16 -0.28
C TYR A 128 21.12 -14.15 -0.73
N ASP A 129 20.70 -15.39 -0.93
CA ASP A 129 21.52 -16.46 -1.49
C ASP A 129 21.36 -16.47 -3.01
N ASP A 130 22.45 -16.20 -3.73
CA ASP A 130 22.49 -16.25 -5.20
C ASP A 130 22.86 -17.64 -5.76
N GLY A 131 23.01 -18.65 -4.88
CA GLY A 131 23.44 -19.99 -5.20
C GLY A 131 24.97 -20.18 -5.19
N PHE A 132 25.74 -19.10 -5.02
CA PHE A 132 27.20 -19.12 -4.86
C PHE A 132 27.62 -18.59 -3.49
N GLU A 133 27.00 -17.50 -3.03
CA GLU A 133 27.25 -16.92 -1.73
C GLU A 133 26.03 -16.19 -1.17
N ILE A 134 25.96 -16.12 0.16
CA ILE A 134 24.94 -15.35 0.87
C ILE A 134 25.46 -13.92 1.01
N ARG A 135 24.73 -12.96 0.45
CA ARG A 135 25.05 -11.52 0.55
C ARG A 135 23.93 -10.77 1.26
N ARG A 136 24.31 -9.77 2.04
CA ARG A 136 23.35 -8.84 2.63
C ARG A 136 23.02 -7.74 1.63
N ILE A 137 21.79 -7.73 1.12
CA ILE A 137 21.32 -6.78 0.11
C ILE A 137 20.23 -5.85 0.68
N GLU A 138 20.14 -4.65 0.11
CA GLU A 138 19.04 -3.72 0.39
C GLU A 138 17.81 -4.11 -0.44
N MET A 139 16.68 -4.28 0.25
CA MET A 139 15.35 -4.49 -0.32
C MET A 139 14.46 -3.30 0.01
N MET A 140 13.54 -2.99 -0.88
CA MET A 140 12.50 -2.00 -0.69
C MET A 140 11.18 -2.74 -0.46
N GLN A 141 10.55 -2.50 0.68
CA GLN A 141 9.22 -2.97 1.01
C GLN A 141 8.20 -1.87 0.73
N VAL A 142 7.06 -2.26 0.17
CA VAL A 142 5.85 -1.44 0.20
C VAL A 142 4.98 -1.93 1.35
N LEU A 143 4.64 -1.00 2.25
CA LEU A 143 3.76 -1.24 3.38
C LEU A 143 2.40 -0.65 3.09
N LEU A 144 1.34 -1.37 3.44
CA LEU A 144 -0.02 -0.87 3.53
C LEU A 144 -0.35 -0.69 5.02
N ASN A 145 -0.60 0.54 5.43
CA ASN A 145 -0.95 0.90 6.79
C ASN A 145 -2.44 1.23 6.83
N VAL A 146 -3.21 0.52 7.66
CA VAL A 146 -4.60 0.88 7.97
C VAL A 146 -4.59 1.88 9.14
N LEU A 147 -5.30 3.00 8.98
CA LEU A 147 -5.32 4.14 9.91
C LEU A 147 -6.46 4.07 10.93
#